data_AF-A0A2N2MZU5-F1
#
_entry.id   AF-A0A2N2MZU5-F1
#
_cell.length_a   1.000
_cell.length_b   1.000
_cell.length_c   1.000
_cell.angle_alpha   90.00
_cell.angle_beta   90.00
_cell.angle_gamma   90.00
#
_symmetry.space_group_name_H-M   'P 1'
#
loop_
_entity.id
_entity.type
_entity.pdbx_description
1 polymer ?
#
loop_
_entity_poly.entity_id
_entity_poly.type
_entity_poly.pdbx_seq_one_letter_code
_entity_poly.pdbx_strand_id
1 'polypeptide(L)'
;MRIIKPLIIPIVACLLVYILYAAGFVVIPECDPQDRGWGCGNEQSFAQGWILRPTNVSLSESGDLRIDLSILNETAEWSAMQAVAGQPAVLKTGSGESINCDTVFVSTGGHYIAPGFQIKGYTAGSEAEPQTQLIYVECKGAQVEPKSKLLVDINYVTGQYNYYDKTATQVSVELEVDLDAVETDLQYPIVTEVEGLVLSPANAIVGLNEVALTLADAKRTDTGLEFNWQAYNPSDYPSALHVGPPPVVGTDGILYGFYKDPGSVAAPLTSPLKTTEWTTTVNTPNDVNGFYIMVSVETGTRLFSSSVIDITDK
;
A
#
# COMPACT_ATOMS: atom_id res chain seq x y z
N MET A 1 -25.51 -52.07 53.67
CA MET A 1 -26.02 -51.11 52.67
C MET A 1 -24.99 -50.97 51.56
N ARG A 2 -25.38 -51.38 50.35
CA ARG A 2 -24.53 -51.67 49.19
C ARG A 2 -25.13 -50.88 48.02
N ILE A 3 -24.26 -50.47 47.09
CA ILE A 3 -24.58 -50.01 45.72
C ILE A 3 -24.91 -48.50 45.57
N ILE A 4 -23.88 -47.63 45.52
CA ILE A 4 -23.95 -46.33 44.80
C ILE A 4 -22.58 -45.99 44.17
N LYS A 5 -21.92 -46.94 43.50
CA LYS A 5 -20.62 -46.67 42.85
C LYS A 5 -20.48 -47.01 41.35
N PRO A 6 -21.28 -47.88 40.70
CA PRO A 6 -21.09 -48.11 39.27
C PRO A 6 -21.86 -47.11 38.38
N LEU A 7 -22.77 -46.30 38.92
CA LEU A 7 -23.63 -45.42 38.11
C LEU A 7 -23.10 -44.00 37.90
N ILE A 8 -22.10 -43.55 38.68
CA ILE A 8 -21.61 -42.16 38.63
C ILE A 8 -20.67 -41.94 37.44
N ILE A 9 -19.89 -42.96 37.07
CA ILE A 9 -18.91 -42.88 35.97
C ILE A 9 -19.56 -42.62 34.60
N PRO A 10 -20.63 -43.34 34.17
CA PRO A 10 -21.27 -43.02 32.89
C PRO A 10 -21.99 -41.66 32.90
N ILE A 11 -22.52 -41.22 34.05
CA ILE A 11 -23.18 -39.92 34.18
C ILE A 11 -22.17 -38.77 34.03
N VAL A 12 -21.00 -38.89 34.68
CA VAL A 12 -19.92 -37.89 34.55
C VAL A 12 -19.36 -37.87 33.13
N ALA A 13 -19.21 -39.03 32.48
CA ALA A 13 -18.76 -39.10 31.09
C ALA A 13 -19.76 -38.46 30.11
N CYS A 14 -21.07 -38.70 30.29
CA CYS A 14 -22.11 -38.04 29.49
C CYS A 14 -22.16 -36.52 29.74
N LEU A 15 -21.95 -36.06 30.97
CA LEU A 15 -21.89 -34.63 31.28
C LEU A 15 -20.67 -33.95 30.67
N LEU A 16 -19.51 -34.61 30.65
CA LEU A 16 -18.29 -34.10 30.03
C LEU A 16 -18.42 -33.99 28.50
N VAL A 17 -19.05 -34.98 27.86
CA VAL A 17 -19.36 -34.91 26.41
C VAL A 17 -20.37 -33.80 26.12
N TYR A 18 -21.37 -33.58 26.98
CA TYR A 18 -22.33 -32.49 26.82
C TYR A 18 -21.70 -31.10 27.00
N ILE A 19 -20.78 -30.94 27.96
CA ILE A 19 -20.02 -29.69 28.16
C ILE A 19 -19.07 -29.44 26.98
N LEU A 20 -18.42 -30.49 26.44
CA LEU A 20 -17.55 -30.36 25.26
C LEU A 20 -18.33 -30.07 23.97
N TYR A 21 -19.57 -30.56 23.83
CA TYR A 21 -20.46 -30.19 22.71
C TYR A 21 -21.08 -28.79 22.88
N ALA A 22 -21.33 -28.34 24.11
CA ALA A 22 -21.85 -27.00 24.39
C ALA A 22 -20.77 -25.90 24.33
N ALA A 23 -19.49 -26.26 24.36
CA ALA A 23 -18.38 -25.34 24.08
C ALA A 23 -18.17 -25.06 22.58
N GLY A 24 -19.05 -25.59 21.73
CA GLY A 24 -18.95 -25.54 20.27
C GLY A 24 -19.86 -24.52 19.60
N PHE A 25 -20.15 -23.37 20.20
CA PHE A 25 -20.55 -22.15 19.46
C PHE A 25 -20.18 -20.94 20.32
N VAL A 26 -19.06 -20.28 19.98
CA VAL A 26 -18.92 -18.86 20.28
C VAL A 26 -19.95 -18.18 19.38
N VAL A 27 -21.09 -17.81 19.95
CA VAL A 27 -22.00 -16.86 19.31
C VAL A 27 -21.26 -15.54 19.32
N ILE A 28 -20.67 -15.19 18.19
CA ILE A 28 -20.19 -13.83 17.94
C ILE A 28 -21.47 -12.97 17.90
N PRO A 29 -21.63 -11.97 18.78
CA PRO A 29 -22.81 -11.12 18.75
C PRO A 29 -22.94 -10.44 17.38
N GLU A 30 -24.18 -10.34 16.90
CA GLU A 30 -24.50 -9.51 15.73
C GLU A 30 -23.98 -8.08 15.99
N CYS A 31 -23.24 -7.57 15.02
CA CYS A 31 -22.43 -6.37 15.10
C CYS A 31 -23.28 -5.13 15.43
N ASP A 32 -22.87 -4.36 16.44
CA ASP A 32 -23.40 -3.01 16.68
C ASP A 32 -22.66 -2.02 15.78
N PRO A 33 -23.35 -1.31 14.85
CA PRO A 33 -22.72 -0.33 13.98
C PRO A 33 -22.12 0.90 14.72
N GLN A 34 -22.27 1.00 16.04
CA GLN A 34 -21.72 2.10 16.84
C GLN A 34 -20.45 1.76 17.62
N ASP A 35 -19.97 0.50 17.60
CA ASP A 35 -18.78 0.11 18.35
C ASP A 35 -17.48 0.49 17.61
N ARG A 36 -16.66 1.35 18.22
CA ARG A 36 -15.40 1.88 17.64
C ARG A 36 -14.17 1.12 18.15
N GLY A 37 -14.24 -0.21 18.22
CA GLY A 37 -13.14 -1.03 18.70
C GLY A 37 -13.22 -2.48 18.25
N TRP A 38 -12.22 -2.89 17.46
CA TRP A 38 -11.77 -4.26 17.22
C TRP A 38 -12.85 -5.34 17.04
N GLY A 39 -13.20 -5.61 15.77
CA GLY A 39 -13.79 -6.89 15.39
C GLY A 39 -14.99 -6.80 14.46
N CYS A 40 -14.79 -6.31 13.24
CA CYS A 40 -15.62 -6.59 12.07
C CYS A 40 -14.67 -6.56 10.87
N GLY A 41 -14.10 -7.71 10.51
CA GLY A 41 -13.34 -7.82 9.27
C GLY A 41 -14.33 -7.76 8.12
N ASN A 42 -14.22 -6.73 7.28
CA ASN A 42 -14.86 -6.77 5.97
C ASN A 42 -14.23 -7.95 5.23
N GLU A 43 -15.02 -8.98 4.89
CA GLU A 43 -14.59 -10.08 4.03
C GLU A 43 -14.45 -9.59 2.58
N GLN A 44 -13.53 -8.65 2.36
CA GLN A 44 -12.86 -8.49 1.09
C GLN A 44 -11.69 -9.47 1.13
N SER A 45 -11.73 -10.48 0.27
CA SER A 45 -10.69 -11.52 0.20
C SER A 45 -9.40 -10.93 -0.36
N PHE A 46 -8.69 -10.18 0.46
CA PHE A 46 -7.33 -9.78 0.18
C PHE A 46 -6.40 -10.98 0.38
N ALA A 47 -5.48 -11.26 -0.54
CA ALA A 47 -4.31 -12.08 -0.20
C ALA A 47 -3.56 -11.40 0.95
N GLN A 48 -2.99 -12.16 1.90
CA GLN A 48 -2.43 -11.61 3.14
C GLN A 48 -1.10 -10.82 2.95
N GLY A 49 -0.92 -10.06 1.87
CA GLY A 49 0.35 -9.39 1.58
C GLY A 49 0.41 -8.65 0.23
N TRP A 50 1.64 -8.44 -0.22
CA TRP A 50 1.93 -7.90 -1.55
C TRP A 50 1.90 -8.99 -2.62
N ILE A 51 1.42 -8.66 -3.81
CA ILE A 51 1.43 -9.55 -4.97
C ILE A 51 2.32 -8.95 -6.05
N LEU A 52 3.24 -9.74 -6.60
CA LEU A 52 3.98 -9.44 -7.83
C LEU A 52 3.33 -10.19 -8.99
N ARG A 53 3.10 -9.50 -10.10
CA ARG A 53 2.56 -10.08 -11.34
C ARG A 53 3.53 -9.83 -12.50
N PRO A 54 3.95 -10.86 -13.24
CA PRO A 54 4.80 -10.64 -14.40
C PRO A 54 3.93 -10.08 -15.54
N THR A 55 4.39 -8.97 -16.11
CA THR A 55 3.69 -8.27 -17.20
C THR A 55 4.34 -8.49 -18.55
N ASN A 56 5.65 -8.78 -18.53
CA ASN A 56 6.42 -9.11 -19.70
C ASN A 56 7.68 -9.91 -19.28
N VAL A 57 8.07 -10.87 -20.11
CA VAL A 57 9.30 -11.63 -19.96
C VAL A 57 10.02 -11.62 -21.30
N SER A 58 11.09 -10.86 -21.40
CA SER A 58 11.81 -10.63 -22.65
C SER A 58 13.31 -10.51 -22.42
N LEU A 59 14.08 -10.29 -23.48
CA LEU A 59 15.49 -9.91 -23.34
C LEU A 59 15.61 -8.39 -23.24
N SER A 60 16.51 -7.92 -22.40
CA SER A 60 16.95 -6.52 -22.33
C SER A 60 17.78 -6.15 -23.58
N GLU A 61 18.13 -4.87 -23.72
CA GLU A 61 19.03 -4.40 -24.78
C GLU A 61 20.44 -5.02 -24.69
N SER A 62 20.88 -5.39 -23.47
CA SER A 62 22.14 -6.11 -23.24
C SER A 62 22.06 -7.61 -23.54
N GLY A 63 20.87 -8.13 -23.87
CA GLY A 63 20.63 -9.55 -24.11
C GLY A 63 20.42 -10.37 -22.83
N ASP A 64 20.24 -9.71 -21.68
CA ASP A 64 19.94 -10.37 -20.41
C ASP A 64 18.45 -10.64 -20.28
N LEU A 65 18.04 -11.66 -19.52
CA LEU A 65 16.63 -11.90 -19.27
C LEU A 65 16.08 -10.75 -18.42
N ARG A 66 15.00 -10.12 -18.87
CA ARG A 66 14.27 -9.07 -18.18
C ARG A 66 12.84 -9.51 -17.92
N ILE A 67 12.42 -9.36 -16.66
CA ILE A 67 11.08 -9.69 -16.18
C ILE A 67 10.46 -8.39 -15.67
N ASP A 68 9.56 -7.80 -16.45
CA ASP A 68 8.82 -6.61 -16.05
C ASP A 68 7.65 -7.03 -15.14
N LEU A 69 7.45 -6.28 -14.06
CA LEU A 69 6.58 -6.65 -12.96
C LEU A 69 5.59 -5.53 -12.64
N SER A 70 4.43 -5.93 -12.14
CA SER A 70 3.50 -5.04 -11.45
C SER A 70 3.39 -5.48 -9.99
N ILE A 71 3.22 -4.52 -9.07
CA ILE A 71 2.97 -4.79 -7.65
C ILE A 71 1.58 -4.32 -7.26
N LEU A 72 0.84 -5.16 -6.55
CA LEU A 72 -0.49 -4.90 -6.01
C LEU A 72 -0.44 -4.97 -4.48
N ASN A 73 -0.97 -3.95 -3.82
CA ASN A 73 -1.13 -3.94 -2.38
C ASN A 73 -2.42 -4.66 -1.98
N GLU A 74 -2.32 -5.91 -1.51
CA GLU A 74 -3.43 -6.62 -0.86
C GLU A 74 -3.24 -6.73 0.66
N THR A 75 -2.42 -5.89 1.30
CA THR A 75 -2.22 -5.98 2.76
C THR A 75 -3.45 -5.59 3.61
N ALA A 76 -4.56 -5.20 2.97
CA ALA A 76 -5.75 -4.57 3.57
C ALA A 76 -5.47 -3.23 4.30
N GLU A 77 -4.21 -2.77 4.30
CA GLU A 77 -3.76 -1.53 4.91
C GLU A 77 -2.99 -0.68 3.89
N TRP A 78 -2.74 0.58 4.23
CA TRP A 78 -1.73 1.35 3.53
C TRP A 78 -0.36 0.72 3.76
N SER A 79 0.42 0.55 2.69
CA SER A 79 1.69 -0.15 2.80
C SER A 79 2.74 0.40 1.84
N ALA A 80 3.99 0.38 2.26
CA ALA A 80 5.16 0.59 1.40
C ALA A 80 6.00 -0.68 1.36
N MET A 81 6.57 -1.00 0.20
CA MET A 81 7.41 -2.18 0.03
C MET A 81 8.69 -1.89 -0.76
N GLN A 82 9.71 -2.70 -0.53
CA GLN A 82 10.94 -2.72 -1.30
C GLN A 82 11.60 -4.09 -1.25
N ALA A 83 12.30 -4.48 -2.32
CA ALA A 83 13.23 -5.60 -2.28
C ALA A 83 14.27 -5.40 -1.18
N VAL A 84 14.74 -6.50 -0.57
CA VAL A 84 15.78 -6.43 0.46
C VAL A 84 17.07 -5.87 -0.14
N ALA A 85 17.57 -4.78 0.43
CA ALA A 85 18.75 -4.10 -0.09
C ALA A 85 19.97 -5.02 -0.15
N GLY A 86 20.61 -5.08 -1.32
CA GLY A 86 21.81 -5.88 -1.55
C GLY A 86 21.58 -7.39 -1.69
N GLN A 87 20.32 -7.86 -1.74
CA GLN A 87 19.98 -9.24 -2.04
C GLN A 87 19.54 -9.38 -3.50
N PRO A 88 20.09 -10.35 -4.26
CA PRO A 88 19.61 -10.64 -5.60
C PRO A 88 18.24 -11.33 -5.52
N ALA A 89 17.44 -11.18 -6.57
CA ALA A 89 16.31 -12.08 -6.78
C ALA A 89 16.81 -13.43 -7.30
N VAL A 90 16.05 -14.50 -7.12
CA VAL A 90 16.44 -15.85 -7.56
C VAL A 90 15.49 -16.34 -8.63
N LEU A 91 16.00 -16.52 -9.85
CA LEU A 91 15.31 -17.24 -10.91
C LEU A 91 15.50 -18.74 -10.70
N LYS A 92 14.41 -19.43 -10.39
CA LYS A 92 14.35 -20.89 -10.35
C LYS A 92 13.85 -21.41 -11.69
N THR A 93 14.70 -22.07 -12.45
CA THR A 93 14.33 -22.58 -13.78
C THR A 93 13.38 -23.77 -13.67
N GLY A 94 12.69 -24.11 -14.76
CA GLY A 94 11.84 -25.30 -14.83
C GLY A 94 12.59 -26.62 -14.58
N SER A 95 13.90 -26.64 -14.85
CA SER A 95 14.82 -27.74 -14.53
C SER A 95 15.25 -27.80 -13.05
N GLY A 96 14.97 -26.75 -12.27
CA GLY A 96 15.29 -26.66 -10.85
C GLY A 96 16.63 -26.00 -10.53
N GLU A 97 17.33 -25.48 -11.53
CA GLU A 97 18.53 -24.63 -11.33
C GLU A 97 18.12 -23.29 -10.72
N SER A 98 19.02 -22.68 -9.95
CA SER A 98 18.81 -21.36 -9.34
C SER A 98 19.86 -20.40 -9.86
N ILE A 99 19.40 -19.29 -10.43
CA ILE A 99 20.23 -18.23 -11.01
C ILE A 99 19.97 -16.95 -10.24
N ASN A 100 21.03 -16.30 -9.75
CA ASN A 100 20.91 -15.01 -9.08
C ASN A 100 20.74 -13.89 -10.11
N CYS A 101 19.78 -13.01 -9.86
CA CYS A 101 19.46 -11.85 -10.66
C CYS A 101 19.80 -10.60 -9.85
N ASP A 102 20.98 -10.03 -10.12
CA ASP A 102 21.55 -8.94 -9.31
C ASP A 102 20.84 -7.59 -9.52
N THR A 103 20.20 -7.40 -10.68
CA THR A 103 19.46 -6.19 -10.99
C THR A 103 18.02 -6.36 -10.53
N VAL A 104 17.68 -5.76 -9.39
CA VAL A 104 16.33 -5.83 -8.80
C VAL A 104 15.80 -4.43 -8.55
N PHE A 105 14.82 -4.02 -9.33
CA PHE A 105 14.07 -2.78 -9.14
C PHE A 105 12.64 -3.11 -8.76
N VAL A 106 12.42 -3.56 -7.52
CA VAL A 106 11.08 -3.88 -7.01
C VAL A 106 10.81 -3.06 -5.76
N SER A 107 10.02 -1.99 -5.88
CA SER A 107 9.69 -1.08 -4.76
C SER A 107 8.50 -0.20 -5.11
N THR A 108 7.89 0.40 -4.08
CA THR A 108 6.95 1.52 -4.20
C THR A 108 7.64 2.89 -4.31
N GLY A 109 8.98 2.93 -4.35
CA GLY A 109 9.76 4.17 -4.28
C GLY A 109 9.75 4.80 -2.88
N GLY A 110 9.33 4.05 -1.85
CA GLY A 110 9.16 4.53 -0.47
C GLY A 110 7.76 5.06 -0.17
N HIS A 111 6.92 5.23 -1.19
CA HIS A 111 5.55 5.69 -1.02
C HIS A 111 4.64 4.62 -0.43
N TYR A 112 3.66 5.07 0.37
CA TYR A 112 2.59 4.22 0.86
C TYR A 112 1.51 4.13 -0.22
N ILE A 113 1.23 2.91 -0.67
CA ILE A 113 0.21 2.59 -1.65
C ILE A 113 -1.05 2.17 -0.91
N ALA A 114 -2.20 2.61 -1.41
CA ALA A 114 -3.49 2.27 -0.82
C ALA A 114 -3.84 0.78 -1.05
N PRO A 115 -4.61 0.14 -0.17
CA PRO A 115 -5.03 -1.24 -0.40
C PRO A 115 -5.89 -1.35 -1.67
N GLY A 116 -5.71 -2.42 -2.44
CA GLY A 116 -6.36 -2.63 -3.73
C GLY A 116 -5.73 -1.87 -4.91
N PHE A 117 -4.70 -1.04 -4.66
CA PHE A 117 -4.00 -0.31 -5.71
C PHE A 117 -2.80 -1.09 -6.25
N GLN A 118 -2.61 -0.96 -7.57
CA GLN A 118 -1.56 -1.59 -8.34
C GLN A 118 -0.72 -0.54 -9.06
N ILE A 119 0.60 -0.76 -9.11
CA ILE A 119 1.55 0.06 -9.86
C ILE A 119 2.55 -0.82 -10.62
N LYS A 120 3.18 -0.27 -11.65
CA LYS A 120 4.26 -0.90 -12.42
C LYS A 120 5.54 -0.06 -12.47
N GLY A 121 5.53 1.11 -11.83
CA GLY A 121 6.67 2.00 -11.78
C GLY A 121 6.41 3.21 -10.90
N TYR A 122 7.48 3.95 -10.65
CA TYR A 122 7.46 5.14 -9.81
C TYR A 122 8.49 6.17 -10.29
N THR A 123 8.37 7.40 -9.82
CA THR A 123 9.37 8.45 -10.08
C THR A 123 10.64 8.21 -9.27
N ALA A 124 11.78 8.16 -9.96
CA ALA A 124 13.11 8.00 -9.40
C ALA A 124 14.09 8.99 -10.05
N GLY A 125 15.39 8.75 -9.88
CA GLY A 125 16.44 9.66 -10.35
C GLY A 125 16.63 10.84 -9.37
N SER A 126 16.85 12.03 -9.91
CA SER A 126 17.02 13.25 -9.11
C SER A 126 15.90 14.24 -9.39
N GLU A 127 15.61 15.15 -8.45
CA GLU A 127 14.59 16.19 -8.69
C GLU A 127 14.88 17.07 -9.91
N ALA A 128 16.15 17.25 -10.26
CA ALA A 128 16.56 18.00 -11.46
C ALA A 128 16.35 17.21 -12.76
N GLU A 129 16.46 15.89 -12.71
CA GLU A 129 16.35 14.98 -13.85
C GLU A 129 15.48 13.77 -13.44
N PRO A 130 14.15 13.94 -13.34
CA PRO A 130 13.25 12.87 -12.96
C PRO A 130 13.20 11.79 -14.03
N GLN A 131 13.19 10.54 -13.58
CA GLN A 131 13.06 9.38 -14.45
C GLN A 131 11.95 8.47 -13.96
N THR A 132 11.29 7.77 -14.89
CA THR A 132 10.37 6.70 -14.53
C THR A 132 11.18 5.43 -14.31
N GLN A 133 11.17 4.92 -13.08
CA GLN A 133 11.71 3.60 -12.76
C GLN A 133 10.59 2.58 -12.87
N LEU A 134 10.64 1.76 -13.92
CA LEU A 134 9.77 0.59 -14.02
C LEU A 134 10.17 -0.46 -12.97
N ILE A 135 9.20 -1.26 -12.56
CA ILE A 135 9.42 -2.37 -11.64
C ILE A 135 9.83 -3.59 -12.47
N TYR A 136 11.05 -4.08 -12.28
CA TYR A 136 11.55 -5.23 -13.03
C TYR A 136 12.72 -5.92 -12.32
N VAL A 137 13.02 -7.14 -12.80
CA VAL A 137 14.23 -7.89 -12.46
C VAL A 137 14.98 -8.27 -13.72
N GLU A 138 16.30 -8.18 -13.70
CA GLU A 138 17.17 -8.63 -14.78
C GLU A 138 18.16 -9.72 -14.30
N CYS A 139 18.17 -10.83 -15.04
CA CYS A 139 19.00 -12.01 -14.78
C CYS A 139 20.03 -12.16 -15.89
N LYS A 140 21.30 -11.91 -15.54
CA LYS A 140 22.40 -11.83 -16.52
C LYS A 140 22.63 -13.15 -17.24
N GLY A 141 22.61 -13.13 -18.58
CA GLY A 141 22.86 -14.29 -19.43
C GLY A 141 21.89 -15.46 -19.25
N ALA A 142 20.78 -15.26 -18.52
CA ALA A 142 19.76 -16.27 -18.32
C ALA A 142 18.78 -16.33 -19.51
N GLN A 143 18.08 -17.45 -19.63
CA GLN A 143 16.93 -17.58 -20.51
C GLN A 143 15.77 -18.15 -19.70
N VAL A 144 14.53 -17.75 -20.04
CA VAL A 144 13.35 -18.29 -19.38
C VAL A 144 13.00 -19.67 -19.94
N GLU A 145 12.90 -20.65 -19.05
CA GLU A 145 12.36 -21.98 -19.36
C GLU A 145 10.88 -22.04 -18.94
N PRO A 146 10.03 -22.88 -19.56
CA PRO A 146 8.69 -23.13 -19.06
C PRO A 146 8.71 -23.57 -17.59
N LYS A 147 7.73 -23.14 -16.80
CA LYS A 147 7.61 -23.37 -15.35
C LYS A 147 8.69 -22.72 -14.49
N SER A 148 9.41 -21.75 -15.06
CA SER A 148 10.35 -20.94 -14.28
C SER A 148 9.60 -20.06 -13.30
N LYS A 149 10.21 -19.82 -12.14
CA LYS A 149 9.70 -18.96 -11.09
C LYS A 149 10.74 -17.93 -10.72
N LEU A 150 10.29 -16.73 -10.36
CA LEU A 150 11.14 -15.71 -9.79
C LEU A 150 10.81 -15.58 -8.30
N LEU A 151 11.84 -15.63 -7.45
CA LEU A 151 11.74 -15.41 -6.01
C LEU A 151 12.36 -14.06 -5.68
N VAL A 152 11.63 -13.22 -4.94
CA VAL A 152 12.09 -11.88 -4.54
C VAL A 152 11.88 -11.71 -3.04
N ASP A 153 12.97 -11.58 -2.30
CA ASP A 153 12.92 -11.18 -0.90
C ASP A 153 12.52 -9.71 -0.81
N ILE A 154 11.47 -9.41 -0.05
CA ILE A 154 11.00 -8.05 0.18
C ILE A 154 10.89 -7.74 1.68
N ASN A 155 10.97 -6.45 1.97
CA ASN A 155 10.49 -5.86 3.22
C ASN A 155 9.29 -4.97 2.90
N TYR A 156 8.25 -5.05 3.70
CA TYR A 156 7.14 -4.10 3.64
C TYR A 156 6.71 -3.66 5.03
N VAL A 157 6.12 -2.49 5.11
CA VAL A 157 5.56 -1.90 6.33
C VAL A 157 4.09 -1.62 6.08
N THR A 158 3.23 -1.77 7.09
CA THR A 158 1.79 -1.52 6.97
C THR A 158 1.29 -0.51 8.00
N GLY A 159 0.11 0.05 7.73
CA GLY A 159 -0.59 0.96 8.62
C GLY A 159 -0.13 2.41 8.51
N GLN A 160 -0.15 3.12 9.64
CA GLN A 160 0.27 4.52 9.69
C GLN A 160 1.79 4.65 9.60
N TYR A 161 2.24 5.69 8.89
CA TYR A 161 3.65 6.03 8.85
C TYR A 161 4.07 6.69 10.16
N ASN A 162 5.07 6.10 10.84
CA ASN A 162 5.67 6.65 12.05
C ASN A 162 7.06 7.19 11.76
N TYR A 163 7.23 8.51 11.88
CA TYR A 163 8.50 9.19 11.62
C TYR A 163 9.64 8.71 12.53
N TYR A 164 9.33 8.42 13.79
CA TYR A 164 10.32 8.04 14.80
C TYR A 164 10.67 6.56 14.75
N ASP A 165 9.74 5.71 14.31
CA ASP A 165 9.96 4.28 14.15
C ASP A 165 9.32 3.77 12.86
N LYS A 166 10.06 3.94 11.77
CA LYS A 166 9.64 3.61 10.40
C LYS A 166 9.56 2.10 10.16
N THR A 167 10.07 1.29 11.09
CA THR A 167 10.18 -0.16 10.96
C THR A 167 9.30 -0.92 11.94
N ALA A 168 8.50 -0.22 12.74
CA ALA A 168 7.65 -0.80 13.79
C ALA A 168 6.75 -1.94 13.28
N THR A 169 6.23 -1.80 12.05
CA THR A 169 5.32 -2.77 11.39
C THR A 169 6.02 -3.53 10.26
N GLN A 170 7.35 -3.52 10.21
CA GLN A 170 8.07 -4.16 9.12
C GLN A 170 7.94 -5.68 9.15
N VAL A 171 7.60 -6.24 8.01
CA VAL A 171 7.56 -7.68 7.75
C VAL A 171 8.52 -7.99 6.60
N SER A 172 9.23 -9.11 6.72
CA SER A 172 10.09 -9.67 5.67
C SER A 172 9.47 -10.94 5.13
N VAL A 173 9.36 -11.05 3.81
CA VAL A 173 8.77 -12.21 3.13
C VAL A 173 9.43 -12.43 1.76
N GLU A 174 9.51 -13.68 1.34
CA GLU A 174 9.88 -14.05 -0.03
C GLU A 174 8.60 -14.13 -0.88
N LEU A 175 8.55 -13.40 -1.98
CA LEU A 175 7.46 -13.45 -2.93
C LEU A 175 7.86 -14.33 -4.12
N GLU A 176 6.97 -15.25 -4.48
CA GLU A 176 7.13 -16.14 -5.63
C GLU A 176 6.26 -15.66 -6.79
N VAL A 177 6.87 -15.56 -7.97
CA VAL A 177 6.22 -15.14 -9.21
C VAL A 177 6.29 -16.26 -10.23
N ASP A 178 5.14 -16.68 -10.77
CA ASP A 178 5.06 -17.67 -11.84
C ASP A 178 5.27 -17.00 -13.20
N LEU A 179 6.39 -17.30 -13.88
CA LEU A 179 6.74 -16.65 -15.15
C LEU A 179 5.95 -17.18 -16.34
N ASP A 180 5.20 -18.27 -16.19
CA ASP A 180 4.25 -18.74 -17.21
C ASP A 180 2.93 -17.94 -17.16
N ALA A 181 2.66 -17.22 -16.06
CA ALA A 181 1.42 -16.48 -15.82
C ALA A 181 1.54 -15.00 -16.18
N VAL A 182 2.08 -14.69 -17.37
CA VAL A 182 2.25 -13.30 -17.83
C VAL A 182 0.88 -12.64 -18.06
N GLU A 183 0.62 -11.55 -17.35
CA GLU A 183 -0.61 -10.75 -17.43
C GLU A 183 -0.36 -9.45 -18.23
N THR A 184 -0.86 -9.38 -19.47
CA THR A 184 -0.66 -8.20 -20.34
C THR A 184 -1.74 -7.14 -20.21
N ASP A 185 -2.93 -7.52 -19.73
CA ASP A 185 -4.12 -6.67 -19.71
C ASP A 185 -4.49 -6.22 -18.28
N LEU A 186 -3.47 -5.91 -17.48
CA LEU A 186 -3.62 -5.44 -16.11
C LEU A 186 -4.35 -4.09 -16.04
N GLN A 187 -5.21 -3.95 -15.03
CA GLN A 187 -5.90 -2.70 -14.72
C GLN A 187 -5.06 -1.83 -13.78
N TYR A 188 -5.13 -0.52 -13.96
CA TYR A 188 -4.46 0.46 -13.14
C TYR A 188 -5.34 1.70 -12.92
N PRO A 189 -5.19 2.40 -11.78
CA PRO A 189 -4.41 1.98 -10.61
C PRO A 189 -5.21 1.10 -9.63
N ILE A 190 -6.53 0.96 -9.79
CA ILE A 190 -7.39 0.21 -8.87
C ILE A 190 -7.70 -1.16 -9.46
N VAL A 191 -7.37 -2.21 -8.72
CA VAL A 191 -7.72 -3.61 -9.07
C VAL A 191 -8.86 -4.12 -8.20
N THR A 192 -8.82 -3.78 -6.90
CA THR A 192 -9.82 -4.16 -5.91
C THR A 192 -10.38 -2.89 -5.27
N GLU A 193 -11.67 -2.63 -5.47
CA GLU A 193 -12.33 -1.48 -4.84
C GLU A 193 -12.50 -1.70 -3.33
N VAL A 194 -12.13 -0.69 -2.55
CA VAL A 194 -12.30 -0.67 -1.10
C VAL A 194 -13.28 0.46 -0.75
N GLU A 195 -14.42 0.10 -0.17
CA GLU A 195 -15.47 1.06 0.14
C GLU A 195 -14.94 2.15 1.08
N GLY A 196 -15.18 3.42 0.72
CA GLY A 196 -14.78 4.58 1.51
C GLY A 196 -13.28 4.92 1.48
N LEU A 197 -12.44 4.15 0.77
CA LEU A 197 -11.00 4.43 0.65
C LEU A 197 -10.71 5.67 -0.21
N VAL A 198 -11.43 5.79 -1.33
CA VAL A 198 -11.26 6.88 -2.29
C VAL A 198 -12.18 8.04 -1.92
N LEU A 199 -11.59 9.18 -1.63
CA LEU A 199 -12.29 10.39 -1.22
C LEU A 199 -12.54 11.31 -2.42
N SER A 200 -13.67 12.01 -2.40
CA SER A 200 -13.89 13.15 -3.31
C SER A 200 -13.02 14.34 -2.87
N PRO A 201 -12.58 15.23 -3.79
CA PRO A 201 -11.83 16.44 -3.44
C PRO A 201 -12.49 17.32 -2.36
N ALA A 202 -13.82 17.30 -2.26
CA ALA A 202 -14.57 18.08 -1.28
C ALA A 202 -14.53 17.48 0.14
N ASN A 203 -14.06 16.24 0.31
CA ASN A 203 -13.98 15.59 1.62
C ASN A 203 -12.79 16.14 2.40
N ALA A 204 -13.04 16.56 3.64
CA ALA A 204 -11.98 16.99 4.54
C ALA A 204 -11.22 15.77 5.10
N ILE A 205 -9.88 15.85 5.09
CA ILE A 205 -9.00 14.94 5.82
C ILE A 205 -8.67 15.59 7.15
N VAL A 206 -9.05 14.95 8.25
CA VAL A 206 -8.83 15.48 9.61
C VAL A 206 -7.43 15.09 10.09
N GLY A 207 -6.59 16.09 10.31
CA GLY A 207 -5.24 15.93 10.82
C GLY A 207 -5.11 16.18 12.32
N LEU A 208 -3.86 16.34 12.75
CA LEU A 208 -3.48 16.68 14.12
C LEU A 208 -4.19 17.95 14.60
N ASN A 209 -4.63 17.97 15.86
CA ASN A 209 -5.40 19.05 16.48
C ASN A 209 -6.71 19.39 15.74
N GLU A 210 -7.31 18.40 15.09
CA GLU A 210 -8.56 18.54 14.32
C GLU A 210 -8.46 19.54 13.15
N VAL A 211 -7.24 19.84 12.69
CA VAL A 211 -7.05 20.68 11.50
C VAL A 211 -7.62 19.95 10.28
N ALA A 212 -8.59 20.56 9.61
CA ALA A 212 -9.24 20.00 8.44
C ALA A 212 -8.49 20.41 7.17
N LEU A 213 -7.87 19.44 6.48
CA LEU A 213 -7.24 19.60 5.18
C LEU A 213 -8.27 19.33 4.07
N THR A 214 -8.34 20.17 3.05
CA THR A 214 -9.18 19.96 1.86
C THR A 214 -8.41 20.30 0.60
N LEU A 215 -8.64 19.57 -0.48
CA LEU A 215 -8.13 19.90 -1.80
C LEU A 215 -9.08 20.94 -2.43
N ALA A 216 -8.68 22.20 -2.43
CA ALA A 216 -9.51 23.30 -2.93
C ALA A 216 -9.58 23.31 -4.46
N ASP A 217 -8.48 22.95 -5.13
CA ASP A 217 -8.42 22.89 -6.58
C ASP A 217 -7.29 21.96 -7.06
N ALA A 218 -7.48 21.36 -8.23
CA ALA A 218 -6.48 20.57 -8.93
C ALA A 218 -6.48 20.93 -10.40
N LYS A 219 -5.32 21.33 -10.92
CA LYS A 219 -5.15 21.85 -12.28
C LYS A 219 -4.05 21.11 -13.03
N ARG A 220 -4.33 20.81 -14.30
CA ARG A 220 -3.29 20.42 -15.26
C ARG A 220 -2.46 21.63 -15.67
N THR A 221 -1.15 21.43 -15.75
CA THR A 221 -0.16 22.40 -16.23
C THR A 221 0.65 21.77 -17.36
N ASP A 222 1.50 22.55 -18.03
CA ASP A 222 2.35 22.07 -19.12
C ASP A 222 3.35 20.98 -18.70
N THR A 223 3.69 20.92 -17.41
CA THR A 223 4.70 20.01 -16.84
C THR A 223 4.12 18.94 -15.90
N GLY A 224 2.82 19.02 -15.58
CA GLY A 224 2.16 18.06 -14.71
C GLY A 224 0.92 18.61 -14.04
N LEU A 225 0.81 18.45 -12.72
CA LEU A 225 -0.35 18.85 -11.92
C LEU A 225 0.04 19.88 -10.86
N GLU A 226 -0.87 20.81 -10.60
CA GLU A 226 -0.83 21.77 -9.50
C GLU A 226 -2.03 21.55 -8.58
N PHE A 227 -1.79 21.47 -7.28
CA PHE A 227 -2.81 21.27 -6.25
C PHE A 227 -2.84 22.48 -5.32
N ASN A 228 -4.02 23.08 -5.16
CA ASN A 228 -4.26 24.10 -4.16
C ASN A 228 -4.91 23.45 -2.93
N TRP A 229 -4.28 23.61 -1.79
CA TRP A 229 -4.69 23.03 -0.52
C TRP A 229 -5.19 24.11 0.42
N GLN A 230 -6.18 23.75 1.23
CA GLN A 230 -6.67 24.56 2.34
C GLN A 230 -6.59 23.77 3.64
N ALA A 231 -6.11 24.41 4.70
CA ALA A 231 -6.17 23.88 6.06
C ALA A 231 -6.97 24.84 6.94
N TYR A 232 -8.07 24.36 7.53
CA TYR A 232 -8.84 25.10 8.53
C TYR A 232 -8.47 24.61 9.93
N ASN A 233 -8.11 25.54 10.82
CA ASN A 233 -7.81 25.25 12.21
C ASN A 233 -9.01 25.63 13.10
N PRO A 234 -9.73 24.65 13.68
CA PRO A 234 -10.88 24.92 14.55
C PRO A 234 -10.50 25.35 15.97
N SER A 235 -9.21 25.26 16.35
CA SER A 235 -8.76 25.53 17.71
C SER A 235 -8.46 27.01 17.98
N ASP A 236 -8.35 27.35 19.27
CA ASP A 236 -7.95 28.68 19.75
C ASP A 236 -6.43 28.92 19.72
N TYR A 237 -5.64 27.93 19.27
CA TYR A 237 -4.18 27.99 19.23
C TYR A 237 -3.66 27.78 17.81
N PRO A 238 -2.55 28.44 17.41
CA PRO A 238 -1.92 28.16 16.12
C PRO A 238 -1.54 26.68 16.03
N SER A 239 -1.84 26.06 14.88
CA SER A 239 -1.52 24.65 14.62
C SER A 239 -0.71 24.53 13.33
N ALA A 240 0.33 23.70 13.38
CA ALA A 240 1.10 23.33 12.21
C ALA A 240 0.72 21.90 11.83
N LEU A 241 0.24 21.71 10.59
CA LEU A 241 -0.14 20.40 10.08
C LEU A 241 0.90 19.95 9.05
N HIS A 242 1.65 18.88 9.33
CA HIS A 242 2.54 18.32 8.32
C HIS A 242 1.73 17.53 7.28
N VAL A 243 1.97 17.86 6.01
CA VAL A 243 1.39 17.18 4.85
C VAL A 243 2.53 16.77 3.94
N GLY A 244 2.63 15.47 3.66
CA GLY A 244 3.64 14.95 2.72
C GLY A 244 3.40 15.50 1.30
N PRO A 245 4.46 15.72 0.50
CA PRO A 245 4.32 16.05 -0.91
C PRO A 245 3.55 14.92 -1.59
N PRO A 246 2.38 15.21 -2.17
CA PRO A 246 1.45 14.15 -2.53
C PRO A 246 1.86 13.55 -3.88
N PRO A 247 2.30 12.29 -3.98
CA PRO A 247 2.38 11.63 -5.28
C PRO A 247 0.99 11.44 -5.89
N VAL A 248 0.96 11.23 -7.21
CA VAL A 248 -0.23 10.79 -7.92
C VAL A 248 0.03 9.51 -8.69
N VAL A 249 -0.95 8.61 -8.73
CA VAL A 249 -0.88 7.42 -9.59
C VAL A 249 -1.81 7.60 -10.78
N GLY A 250 -1.30 7.39 -11.99
CA GLY A 250 -2.07 7.49 -13.23
C GLY A 250 -2.66 6.17 -13.71
N THR A 251 -3.51 6.23 -14.74
CA THR A 251 -4.07 5.03 -15.42
C THR A 251 -3.02 4.20 -16.15
N ASP A 252 -1.83 4.75 -16.34
CA ASP A 252 -0.68 4.03 -16.88
C ASP A 252 0.01 3.15 -15.81
N GLY A 253 -0.39 3.24 -14.53
CA GLY A 253 0.17 2.47 -13.43
C GLY A 253 1.49 3.02 -12.89
N ILE A 254 1.86 4.26 -13.24
CA ILE A 254 3.07 4.91 -12.72
C ILE A 254 2.70 5.83 -11.56
N LEU A 255 3.48 5.73 -10.48
CA LEU A 255 3.40 6.65 -9.34
C LEU A 255 4.32 7.85 -9.57
N TYR A 256 3.72 8.99 -9.86
CA TYR A 256 4.39 10.25 -10.13
C TYR A 256 4.62 11.06 -8.85
N GLY A 257 5.83 11.61 -8.71
CA GLY A 257 6.25 12.40 -7.56
C GLY A 257 7.35 11.73 -6.76
N PHE A 258 8.37 12.51 -6.37
CA PHE A 258 9.44 12.02 -5.52
C PHE A 258 8.93 11.76 -4.12
N TYR A 259 9.32 10.61 -3.57
CA TYR A 259 9.10 10.35 -2.16
C TYR A 259 9.92 11.33 -1.32
N LYS A 260 9.23 12.02 -0.41
CA LYS A 260 9.83 12.79 0.68
C LYS A 260 9.14 12.36 1.96
N ASP A 261 9.93 12.19 3.01
CA ASP A 261 9.42 11.90 4.33
C ASP A 261 8.45 13.02 4.76
N PRO A 262 7.18 12.72 5.07
CA PRO A 262 6.17 13.73 5.35
C PRO A 262 6.50 14.54 6.63
N GLY A 263 7.27 13.97 7.56
CA GLY A 263 7.75 14.68 8.74
C GLY A 263 8.92 15.64 8.49
N SER A 264 9.56 15.55 7.33
CA SER A 264 10.70 16.41 6.94
C SER A 264 10.29 17.66 6.15
N VAL A 265 9.04 17.74 5.70
CA VAL A 265 8.52 18.85 4.89
C VAL A 265 7.99 19.96 5.78
N ALA A 266 8.12 21.21 5.33
CA ALA A 266 7.63 22.36 6.08
C ALA A 266 6.10 22.28 6.25
N ALA A 267 5.62 22.36 7.49
CA ALA A 267 4.20 22.44 7.79
C ALA A 267 3.68 23.87 7.71
N PRO A 268 2.60 24.16 6.96
CA PRO A 268 1.94 25.46 7.01
C PRO A 268 1.41 25.73 8.43
N LEU A 269 1.71 26.92 8.95
CA LEU A 269 1.16 27.38 10.23
C LEU A 269 -0.23 27.98 9.98
N THR A 270 -1.25 27.42 10.62
CA THR A 270 -2.63 27.88 10.52
C THR A 270 -3.05 28.58 11.80
N SER A 271 -3.41 29.86 11.68
CA SER A 271 -3.85 30.68 12.81
C SER A 271 -5.18 30.17 13.39
N PRO A 272 -5.47 30.46 14.68
CA PRO A 272 -6.73 30.07 15.31
C PRO A 272 -7.96 30.51 14.53
N LEU A 273 -8.93 29.61 14.33
CA LEU A 273 -10.20 29.88 13.64
C LEU A 273 -10.02 30.49 12.23
N LYS A 274 -8.92 30.16 11.56
CA LYS A 274 -8.58 30.64 10.21
C LYS A 274 -8.27 29.50 9.26
N THR A 275 -8.31 29.83 7.98
CA THR A 275 -7.86 28.97 6.88
C THR A 275 -6.53 29.49 6.35
N THR A 276 -5.59 28.57 6.13
CA THR A 276 -4.34 28.83 5.39
C THR A 276 -4.39 28.07 4.07
N GLU A 277 -3.85 28.67 3.02
CA GLU A 277 -3.78 28.07 1.67
C GLU A 277 -2.33 27.93 1.22
N TRP A 278 -2.04 26.90 0.43
CA TRP A 278 -0.75 26.73 -0.24
C TRP A 278 -0.88 25.85 -1.47
N THR A 279 0.18 25.81 -2.27
CA THR A 279 0.23 25.04 -3.51
C THR A 279 1.32 23.99 -3.45
N THR A 280 1.06 22.83 -4.06
CA THR A 280 2.06 21.80 -4.37
C THR A 280 1.99 21.43 -5.84
N THR A 281 3.08 20.90 -6.40
CA THR A 281 3.11 20.44 -7.79
C THR A 281 3.68 19.03 -7.89
N VAL A 282 3.27 18.32 -8.93
CA VAL A 282 3.81 16.99 -9.31
C VAL A 282 4.01 16.96 -10.81
N ASN A 283 5.18 16.52 -11.27
CA ASN A 283 5.43 16.36 -12.69
C ASN A 283 4.79 15.07 -13.20
N THR A 284 4.04 15.16 -14.29
CA THR A 284 3.38 14.02 -14.95
C THR A 284 3.44 14.20 -16.47
N PRO A 285 3.62 13.15 -17.28
CA PRO A 285 3.52 13.25 -18.74
C PRO A 285 2.16 13.79 -19.18
N ASN A 286 2.10 14.58 -20.25
CA ASN A 286 0.87 15.26 -20.71
C ASN A 286 -0.20 14.33 -21.31
N ASP A 287 0.16 13.10 -21.64
CA ASP A 287 -0.69 12.08 -22.25
C ASP A 287 -1.28 11.08 -21.24
N VAL A 288 -0.90 11.18 -19.96
CA VAL A 288 -1.44 10.35 -18.88
C VAL A 288 -2.57 11.09 -18.16
N ASN A 289 -3.64 10.36 -17.83
CA ASN A 289 -4.88 10.88 -17.22
C ASN A 289 -5.32 9.99 -16.04
N GLY A 290 -6.51 10.28 -15.49
CA GLY A 290 -7.19 9.42 -14.53
C GLY A 290 -6.41 9.26 -13.22
N PHE A 291 -5.90 10.37 -12.72
CA PHE A 291 -5.03 10.39 -11.56
C PHE A 291 -5.77 10.23 -10.24
N TYR A 292 -5.09 9.62 -9.28
CA TYR A 292 -5.47 9.61 -7.87
C TYR A 292 -4.32 10.15 -7.03
N ILE A 293 -4.62 11.07 -6.12
CA ILE A 293 -3.64 11.62 -5.18
C ILE A 293 -3.50 10.67 -4.00
N MET A 294 -2.27 10.30 -3.63
CA MET A 294 -1.98 9.59 -2.37
C MET A 294 -1.29 10.55 -1.41
N VAL A 295 -2.05 11.13 -0.46
CA VAL A 295 -1.53 12.15 0.46
C VAL A 295 -1.40 11.58 1.87
N SER A 296 -0.32 11.92 2.57
CA SER A 296 -0.11 11.55 3.97
C SER A 296 -0.17 12.78 4.87
N VAL A 297 -1.02 12.72 5.89
CA VAL A 297 -1.34 13.84 6.77
C VAL A 297 -1.03 13.45 8.21
N GLU A 298 -0.36 14.34 8.95
CA GLU A 298 -0.08 14.12 10.37
C GLU A 298 -1.38 14.04 11.17
N THR A 299 -1.54 12.99 11.96
CA THR A 299 -2.75 12.70 12.77
C THR A 299 -2.44 12.47 14.25
N GLY A 300 -1.18 12.20 14.58
CA GLY A 300 -0.67 12.09 15.94
C GLY A 300 0.75 12.65 16.02
N THR A 301 1.43 12.51 17.16
CA THR A 301 2.80 13.00 17.35
C THR A 301 3.77 12.36 16.36
N ARG A 302 3.98 13.01 15.20
CA ARG A 302 4.71 12.48 14.05
C ARG A 302 4.22 11.10 13.53
N LEU A 303 2.92 10.87 13.68
CA LEU A 303 2.19 9.75 13.06
C LEU A 303 1.37 10.28 11.89
N PHE A 304 1.43 9.60 10.75
CA PHE A 304 0.81 10.05 9.51
C PHE A 304 -0.16 9.00 9.00
N SER A 305 -1.38 9.45 8.70
CA SER A 305 -2.38 8.64 8.03
C SER A 305 -2.43 9.03 6.56
N SER A 306 -2.53 8.03 5.68
CA SER A 306 -2.61 8.25 4.24
C SER A 306 -4.07 8.23 3.76
N SER A 307 -4.34 8.94 2.67
CA SER A 307 -5.66 9.04 2.04
C SER A 307 -5.53 9.08 0.53
N VAL A 308 -6.52 8.54 -0.17
CA VAL A 308 -6.63 8.65 -1.64
C VAL A 308 -7.66 9.72 -1.97
N ILE A 309 -7.32 10.65 -2.87
CA ILE A 309 -8.28 11.62 -3.43
C ILE A 309 -8.42 11.38 -4.93
N ASP A 310 -9.66 11.22 -5.39
CA ASP A 310 -10.00 11.10 -6.81
C ASP A 310 -9.87 12.46 -7.51
N ILE A 311 -8.99 12.53 -8.51
CA ILE A 311 -8.84 13.67 -9.43
C ILE A 311 -8.87 13.18 -10.89
N THR A 312 -9.60 12.10 -11.16
CA THR A 312 -9.62 11.45 -12.48
C THR A 312 -10.19 12.33 -13.59
N ASP A 313 -10.90 13.40 -13.24
CA ASP A 313 -11.45 14.40 -14.14
C ASP A 313 -10.46 15.50 -14.56
N LYS A 314 -9.20 15.43 -14.11
CA LYS A 314 -8.14 16.43 -14.34
C LYS A 314 -7.08 16.02 -15.36
#